data_AF-A0A7J8LKL6-F1
#
_entry.id   AF-A0A7J8LKL6-F1
#
_cell.length_a   1.000
_cell.length_b   1.000
_cell.length_c   1.000
_cell.angle_alpha   90.00
_cell.angle_beta   90.00
_cell.angle_gamma   90.00
#
_symmetry.space_group_name_H-M   'P 1'
#
loop_
_entity.id
_entity.type
_entity.pdbx_description
1 polymer ?
#
loop_
_entity_poly.entity_id
_entity_poly.type
_entity_poly.pdbx_seq_one_letter_code
_entity_poly.pdbx_strand_id
1 'polypeptide(L)' 'MMSDYKVEMINDGIQEFYVEFNGPKDSPYHGGVWKIRVELPDAYPYKSPSIGFINKIYHPNVDE' A
#
# COMPACT_ATOMS: atom_id res chain seq x y z
N MET A 1 -14.40 13.39 -5.16
CA MET A 1 -13.15 13.22 -4.39
C MET A 1 -12.72 11.78 -4.54
N MET A 2 -12.16 11.43 -5.69
CA MET A 2 -11.51 10.14 -5.91
C MET A 2 -10.06 10.52 -6.14
N SER A 3 -9.20 10.12 -5.21
CA SER A 3 -7.76 10.29 -5.33
C SER A 3 -7.24 9.52 -6.54
N ASP A 4 -6.15 9.96 -7.16
CA ASP A 4 -5.54 9.36 -8.38
C ASP A 4 -4.92 7.96 -8.16
N TYR A 5 -5.25 7.28 -7.06
CA TYR A 5 -4.73 5.97 -6.73
C TYR A 5 -5.59 4.87 -7.36
N LYS A 6 -4.93 3.95 -8.08
CA LYS A 6 -5.56 2.72 -8.56
C LYS A 6 -5.69 1.75 -7.38
N VAL A 7 -6.92 1.31 -7.11
CA VAL A 7 -7.25 0.38 -6.03
C VAL A 7 -7.87 -0.89 -6.60
N GLU A 8 -7.41 -2.05 -6.15
CA GLU A 8 -7.92 -3.37 -6.52
C GLU A 8 -8.38 -4.10 -5.26
N MET A 9 -9.70 -4.32 -5.11
CA MET A 9 -10.27 -5.01 -3.95
C MET A 9 -10.05 -6.52 -4.04
N ILE A 10 -9.92 -7.17 -2.88
CA ILE A 10 -9.73 -8.63 -2.80
C ILE A 10 -11.01 -9.28 -2.27
N ASN A 11 -11.44 -10.37 -2.91
CA ASN A 11 -12.59 -11.20 -2.49
C ASN A 11 -13.90 -10.42 -2.25
N ASP A 12 -14.14 -9.34 -3.02
CA ASP A 12 -15.29 -8.44 -2.89
C ASP A 12 -15.47 -7.79 -1.50
N GLY A 13 -14.43 -7.87 -0.65
CA GLY A 13 -14.38 -7.28 0.68
C GLY A 13 -13.73 -5.90 0.67
N ILE A 14 -14.02 -5.09 1.70
CA ILE A 14 -13.43 -3.75 1.89
C ILE A 14 -12.22 -3.81 2.84
N GLN A 15 -12.05 -4.92 3.55
CA GLN A 15 -10.99 -5.09 4.55
C GLN A 15 -9.62 -5.28 3.92
N GLU A 16 -9.54 -5.72 2.67
CA GLU A 16 -8.27 -6.01 2.04
C GLU A 16 -8.27 -5.58 0.58
N PHE A 17 -7.24 -4.81 0.20
CA PHE A 17 -7.10 -4.30 -1.16
C PHE A 17 -5.65 -3.97 -1.49
N TYR A 18 -5.37 -3.86 -2.79
CA TYR A 18 -4.10 -3.41 -3.31
C TYR A 18 -4.17 -1.98 -3.80
N VAL A 19 -3.06 -1.26 -3.67
CA VAL A 19 -2.88 0.09 -4.20
C VAL A 19 -1.58 0.17 -4.99
N GLU A 20 -1.62 0.84 -6.14
CA GLU A 20 -0.41 1.20 -6.89
C GLU A 20 0.24 2.44 -6.26
N PHE A 21 1.47 2.30 -5.78
CA PHE A 21 2.24 3.37 -5.14
C PHE A 21 3.42 3.76 -6.02
N ASN A 22 3.45 5.03 -6.41
CA ASN A 22 4.52 5.60 -7.21
C ASN A 22 5.57 6.23 -6.28
N GLY A 23 6.83 5.90 -6.53
CA GLY A 23 7.96 6.40 -5.75
C GLY A 23 8.08 7.93 -5.77
N PRO A 24 8.34 8.58 -4.62
CA PRO A 24 8.44 10.04 -4.55
C PRO A 24 9.54 10.61 -5.43
N LYS A 25 9.29 11.78 -6.06
CA LYS A 25 10.19 12.39 -7.05
C LYS A 25 11.57 12.77 -6.54
N ASP A 26 11.65 13.18 -5.28
CA ASP A 26 12.89 13.64 -4.66
C ASP A 26 13.47 12.58 -3.71
N SER A 27 13.41 11.31 -4.12
CA SER A 27 13.90 10.18 -3.34
C SER A 27 14.61 9.14 -4.22
N PRO A 28 15.42 8.23 -3.64
CA PRO A 28 16.00 7.10 -4.37
C PRO A 28 14.95 6.18 -5.03
N TYR A 29 13.69 6.28 -4.61
CA TYR A 29 12.58 5.49 -5.10
C TYR A 29 11.91 6.10 -6.34
N HIS A 30 12.32 7.29 -6.79
CA HIS A 30 11.71 7.98 -7.92
C HIS A 30 11.64 7.08 -9.16
N GLY A 31 10.46 7.05 -9.81
CA GLY A 31 10.19 6.25 -11.00
C GLY A 31 9.90 4.78 -10.69
N GLY A 32 10.10 4.31 -9.45
CA GLY A 32 9.68 3.00 -9.02
C GLY A 32 8.16 2.93 -8.79
N VAL A 33 7.61 1.74 -9.00
CA VAL A 33 6.18 1.44 -8.79
C VAL A 33 6.08 0.20 -7.92
N TRP A 34 5.29 0.29 -6.85
CA TRP A 34 5.04 -0.81 -5.94
C TRP A 34 3.56 -1.11 -5.80
N LYS A 35 3.23 -2.39 -5.72
CA LYS A 35 1.92 -2.87 -5.32
C LYS A 35 1.92 -3.00 -3.81
N ILE A 36 1.12 -2.19 -3.13
CA ILE A 36 0.98 -2.19 -1.68
C ILE A 36 -0.28 -2.97 -1.33
N ARG A 37 -0.16 -3.94 -0.43
CA ARG A 37 -1.28 -4.62 0.23
C ARG A 37 -1.68 -3.83 1.46
N VAL A 38 -2.96 -3.51 1.56
CA VAL A 38 -3.56 -2.84 2.70
C VAL A 38 -4.55 -3.79 3.34
N GLU A 39 -4.39 -4.03 4.64
CA GLU A 39 -5.32 -4.80 5.45
C GLU A 39 -5.89 -3.92 6.56
N LEU A 40 -7.20 -3.77 6.58
CA LEU A 40 -7.94 -3.07 7.63
C LEU A 40 -8.32 -4.10 8.71
N PRO A 41 -7.88 -3.90 9.96
CA PRO A 41 -8.36 -4.75 11.06
C PRO A 41 -9.84 -4.45 11.35
N ASP A 42 -10.54 -5.40 11.98
CA ASP A 42 -11.94 -5.23 12.40
C ASP A 42 -12.17 -3.99 13.28
N ALA A 43 -11.14 -3.61 14.06
CA ALA A 43 -11.18 -2.45 14.95
C ALA A 43 -10.79 -1.12 14.26
N TYR A 44 -10.61 -1.09 12.94
CA TYR A 44 -10.38 0.15 12.22
C TYR A 44 -11.60 1.09 12.38
N PRO A 45 -11.42 2.41 12.63
CA PRO A 45 -10.17 3.19 12.59
C PRO A 45 -9.43 3.30 13.93
N TYR A 46 -9.86 2.61 14.99
CA TYR A 46 -9.18 2.64 16.30
C TYR A 46 -7.85 1.88 16.30
N LYS A 47 -7.70 0.87 15.44
CA LYS A 47 -6.41 0.26 15.10
C LYS A 47 -5.99 0.67 13.70
N SER A 48 -4.69 0.87 13.51
CA SER A 48 -4.10 1.23 12.21
C SER A 48 -4.23 0.10 11.19
N PRO A 49 -4.28 0.42 9.89
CA PRO A 49 -4.15 -0.59 8.85
C PRO A 49 -2.75 -1.20 8.86
N SER A 50 -2.64 -2.45 8.39
CA SER A 50 -1.35 -3.08 8.08
C SER A 50 -1.00 -2.79 6.62
N ILE A 51 0.27 -2.47 6.37
CA ILE A 51 0.79 -2.09 5.05
C ILE A 51 1.93 -3.04 4.69
N GLY A 52 1.84 -3.69 3.54
CA GLY A 52 2.88 -4.59 3.02
C GLY A 52 3.24 -4.29 1.58
N PHE A 53 4.53 -4.24 1.26
CA PHE A 53 5.00 -4.14 -0.12
C PHE A 53 5.01 -5.54 -0.76
N ILE A 54 4.24 -5.75 -1.83
CA ILE A 54 4.14 -7.05 -2.51
C ILE A 54 5.38 -7.33 -3.35
N ASN A 55 5.88 -6.32 -4.07
CA ASN A 55 7.17 -6.40 -4.74
C ASN A 55 8.26 -5.76 -3.86
N LYS A 56 9.47 -6.32 -3.95
CA LYS A 56 10.60 -5.93 -3.09
C LYS A 56 10.87 -4.43 -3.12
N ILE A 57 11.14 -3.88 -1.94
CA ILE A 57 11.66 -2.52 -1.74
C ILE A 57 12.84 -2.60 -0.78
N TYR A 58 13.89 -1.82 -1.04
CA TYR A 58 14.99 -1.68 -0.12
C TYR A 58 14.79 -0.42 0.71
N HIS A 59 14.35 -0.57 1.96
CA HIS A 59 14.13 0.54 2.88
C HIS A 59 14.44 0.09 4.32
N PRO A 60 15.15 0.89 5.15
CA PRO A 60 15.55 0.48 6.51
C PRO A 60 14.41 0.06 7.45
N ASN A 61 13.17 0.44 7.12
CA ASN A 61 11.98 0.16 7.92
C ASN A 61 11.01 -0.82 7.26
N VAL A 62 11.42 -1.48 6.18
CA VAL A 62 10.62 -2.51 5.50
C VAL A 62 11.42 -3.79 5.50
N ASP A 63 10.82 -4.85 6.02
CA ASP A 63 11.42 -6.18 5.99
C ASP A 63 11.55 -6.68 4.53
N GLU A 64 12.61 -7.46 4.24
CA GLU A 64 12.84 -8.03 2.91
C GLU A 64 11.88 -9.17 2.54
#